data_AF-A0A7W1ZAY8-F1
#
_entry.id   AF-A0A7W1ZAY8-F1
#
_cell.length_a   1.000
_cell.length_b   1.000
_cell.length_c   1.000
_cell.angle_alpha   90.00
_cell.angle_beta   90.00
_cell.angle_gamma   90.00
#
_symmetry.space_group_name_H-M   'P 1'
#
loop_
_entity.id
_entity.type
_entity.pdbx_description
1 polymer ?
#
loop_
_entity_poly.entity_id
_entity_poly.type
_entity_poly.pdbx_seq_one_letter_code
_entity_poly.pdbx_strand_id
1 'polypeptide(L)' 'MEPAVVSDALRQHGYLADDGLATVVALAMALHRPLLLEGEAGVGKTELAKVLAEWTGAELLRLQCY' A
#
# COMPACT_ATOMS: atom_id res chain seq x y z
N MET A 1 2.21 -12.60 6.84
CA MET A 1 2.71 -12.08 5.56
C MET A 1 4.06 -11.45 5.82
N GLU A 2 5.09 -11.82 5.07
CA GLU A 2 6.45 -11.31 5.28
C GLU A 2 6.65 -9.98 4.53
N PRO A 3 7.38 -8.99 5.09
CA PRO A 3 7.61 -7.70 4.43
C PRO A 3 8.23 -7.80 3.03
N ALA A 4 9.09 -8.80 2.80
CA ALA A 4 9.71 -9.05 1.49
C ALA A 4 8.64 -9.35 0.41
N VAL A 5 7.62 -10.15 0.75
CA VAL A 5 6.51 -10.46 -0.16
C VAL A 5 5.75 -9.19 -0.56
N VAL A 6 5.53 -8.27 0.39
CA VAL A 6 4.90 -6.99 0.12
C VAL A 6 5.77 -6.14 -0.80
N SER A 7 7.05 -5.96 -0.47
CA SER A 7 7.97 -5.14 -1.27
C SER A 7 8.09 -5.64 -2.71
N ASP A 8 8.21 -6.95 -2.90
CA ASP A 8 8.27 -7.57 -4.23
C ASP A 8 6.98 -7.36 -5.01
N ALA A 9 5.82 -7.54 -4.37
CA ALA A 9 4.53 -7.32 -5.01
C ALA A 9 4.33 -5.84 -5.41
N LEU A 10 4.62 -4.90 -4.49
CA LEU A 10 4.54 -3.47 -4.80
C LEU A 10 5.46 -3.12 -5.98
N ARG A 11 6.68 -3.66 -6.01
CA ARG A 11 7.64 -3.44 -7.10
C ARG A 11 7.15 -3.99 -8.44
N GLN A 12 6.54 -5.18 -8.45
CA GLN A 12 5.97 -5.78 -9.67
C GLN A 12 4.89 -4.91 -10.31
N HIS A 13 4.18 -4.13 -9.49
CA HIS A 13 3.15 -3.18 -9.90
C HIS A 13 3.67 -1.73 -10.01
N GLY A 14 4.99 -1.53 -10.08
CA GLY A 14 5.59 -0.22 -10.33
C GLY A 14 5.70 0.71 -9.12
N TYR A 15 5.48 0.21 -7.90
CA TYR A 15 5.63 0.98 -6.67
C TYR A 15 6.90 0.59 -5.90
N LEU A 16 7.78 1.56 -5.65
CA LEU A 16 9.01 1.34 -4.87
C LEU A 16 8.75 1.69 -3.40
N ALA A 17 8.59 0.67 -2.56
CA ALA A 17 8.49 0.83 -1.12
C ALA A 17 9.88 0.72 -0.47
N ASP A 18 10.08 1.49 0.61
CA ASP A 18 11.15 1.23 1.55
C ASP A 18 10.74 0.12 2.54
N ASP A 19 11.71 -0.32 3.35
CA ASP A 19 11.51 -1.40 4.32
C ASP A 19 10.42 -1.06 5.36
N GLY A 20 10.33 0.22 5.74
CA GLY A 20 9.35 0.71 6.70
C GLY A 20 7.92 0.56 6.18
N LEU A 21 7.66 1.05 4.97
CA LEU A 21 6.36 0.98 4.32
C LEU A 21 5.96 -0.47 4.04
N ALA A 22 6.88 -1.30 3.52
CA ALA A 22 6.62 -2.72 3.29
C ALA A 22 6.24 -3.45 4.59
N THR A 23 6.93 -3.14 5.69
CA THR A 23 6.65 -3.72 7.01
C THR A 23 5.29 -3.29 7.53
N VAL A 24 4.96 -2.00 7.48
CA VAL A 24 3.69 -1.49 8.00
C VAL A 24 2.50 -2.02 7.19
N VAL A 25 2.63 -2.12 5.87
CA VAL A 25 1.61 -2.74 5.01
C VAL A 25 1.45 -4.24 5.35
N ALA A 26 2.55 -4.97 5.51
CA ALA A 26 2.51 -6.39 5.89
C ALA A 26 1.76 -6.59 7.22
N LEU A 27 2.04 -5.75 8.22
CA LEU A 27 1.38 -5.77 9.52
C LEU A 27 -0.09 -5.39 9.42
N ALA A 28 -0.44 -4.34 8.68
CA ALA A 28 -1.83 -3.91 8.49
C ALA A 28 -2.69 -5.03 7.86
N MET A 29 -2.15 -5.70 6.84
CA MET A 29 -2.82 -6.85 6.19
C MET A 29 -2.93 -8.05 7.12
N ALA A 30 -1.85 -8.41 7.84
CA ALA A 30 -1.85 -9.55 8.74
C ALA A 30 -2.76 -9.37 9.98
N LEU A 31 -2.89 -8.13 10.46
CA LEU A 31 -3.69 -7.79 11.63
C LEU A 31 -5.13 -7.38 11.28
N HIS A 32 -5.45 -7.28 9.98
CA HIS A 32 -6.72 -6.73 9.49
C HIS A 32 -7.03 -5.35 10.09
N ARG A 33 -6.02 -4.47 10.13
CA ARG A 33 -6.14 -3.12 10.68
C ARG A 33 -6.11 -2.05 9.57
N PRO A 34 -6.89 -0.97 9.70
CA PRO A 34 -6.81 0.16 8.78
C PRO A 34 -5.41 0.78 8.76
N LEU A 35 -4.97 1.21 7.57
CA LEU A 35 -3.70 1.91 7.36
C LEU A 35 -3.98 3.37 7.00
N LEU A 36 -3.48 4.31 7.81
CA LEU A 36 -3.45 5.74 7.50
C LEU A 36 -2.07 6.09 6.92
N LEU A 37 -2.06 6.79 5.79
CA LEU A 37 -0.83 7.25 5.15
C LEU A 37 -0.75 8.78 5.22
N GLU A 38 0.29 9.28 5.88
CA GLU A 38 0.59 10.71 5.99
C GLU A 38 1.81 11.08 5.13
N GLY A 39 1.89 12.34 4.70
CA GLY A 39 3.04 12.85 3.95
C GLY A 39 2.66 13.99 2.99
N GLU A 40 3.63 14.52 2.26
CA GLU A 40 3.42 15.62 1.30
C GLU A 40 2.62 15.21 0.06
N ALA A 41 2.01 16.17 -0.63
CA ALA A 41 1.35 15.90 -1.90
C ALA A 41 2.37 15.36 -2.92
N GLY A 42 2.01 14.29 -3.66
CA GLY A 42 2.87 13.71 -4.69
C GLY A 42 3.81 12.58 -4.24
N VAL A 43 3.89 12.24 -2.95
CA VAL A 43 4.77 11.15 -2.44
C VAL A 43 4.25 9.73 -2.66
N GLY A 44 3.29 9.53 -3.57
CA GLY A 44 2.80 8.19 -3.93
C GLY A 44 1.69 7.60 -3.04
N LYS A 45 1.15 8.31 -2.04
CA LYS A 45 0.06 7.79 -1.16
C LYS A 45 -1.14 7.20 -1.92
N THR A 46 -1.64 7.94 -2.92
CA THR A 46 -2.76 7.47 -3.77
C THR A 46 -2.35 6.31 -4.64
N GLU A 47 -1.10 6.28 -5.09
CA GLU A 47 -0.58 5.23 -5.96
C GLU A 47 -0.44 3.91 -5.20
N LEU A 48 -0.03 3.95 -3.93
CA LEU A 48 0.03 2.78 -3.08
C LEU A 48 -1.35 2.09 -2.98
N ALA A 49 -2.42 2.87 -2.80
CA ALA A 49 -3.77 2.31 -2.73
C ALA A 49 -4.18 1.58 -4.03
N LYS A 50 -3.80 2.11 -5.20
CA LYS A 50 -4.05 1.46 -6.50
C LYS A 50 -3.28 0.17 -6.63
N VAL A 51 -1.99 0.21 -6.33
CA VAL A 51 -1.13 -0.96 -6.45
C VAL A 51 -1.55 -2.07 -5.49
N LEU A 52 -1.96 -1.73 -4.27
CA LEU A 52 -2.52 -2.71 -3.33
C LEU A 52 -3.81 -3.34 -3.85
N ALA A 53 -4.71 -2.55 -4.46
CA ALA A 53 -5.93 -3.08 -5.06
C ALA A 53 -5.64 -4.02 -6.24
N GLU A 54 -4.72 -3.65 -7.13
CA GLU A 54 -4.29 -4.50 -8.24
C GLU A 54 -3.64 -5.80 -7.77
N TRP A 55 -2.74 -5.71 -6.79
CA TRP A 55 -2.05 -6.89 -6.25
C TRP A 55 -3.02 -7.85 -5.54
N THR A 56 -3.94 -7.32 -4.74
CA THR A 56 -4.88 -8.13 -3.96
C THR A 56 -6.13 -8.54 -4.73
N GLY A 57 -6.36 -7.97 -5.91
CA GLY A 57 -7.62 -8.11 -6.66
C GLY A 57 -8.81 -7.45 -5.97
N ALA A 58 -8.57 -6.55 -5.00
CA ALA A 58 -9.62 -5.87 -4.27
C ALA A 58 -10.20 -4.70 -5.08
N GLU A 59 -11.46 -4.35 -4.80
CA GLU A 59 -12.08 -3.15 -5.36
C GLU A 59 -11.49 -1.89 -4.70
N LEU A 60 -11.01 -0.94 -5.52
CA LEU A 60 -10.54 0.36 -5.05
C LEU A 60 -11.69 1.37 -5.03
N LEU A 61 -12.25 1.61 -3.85
CA LEU A 61 -13.23 2.67 -3.63
C LEU A 61 -12.54 3.99 -3.27
N ARG A 62 -12.57 4.96 -4.20
CA ARG A 62 -12.02 6.30 -3.96
C ARG A 62 -13.12 7.27 -3.56
N LEU A 63 -13.12 7.69 -2.30
CA LEU A 63 -13.94 8.79 -1.79
C LEU A 63 -13.10 10.07 -1.78
N GLN A 64 -13.44 11.02 -2.64
CA GLN A 64 -12.80 12.34 -2.63
C GLN A 64 -13.54 13.23 -1.64
N CYS A 65 -12.97 13.39 -0.45
CA CYS A 65 -13.43 14.38 0.52
C CYS A 65 -12.83 15.74 0.13
N TYR A 66 -13.68 16.70 -0.19
CA TYR A 66 -13.34 18.12 -0.31
C TYR A 66 -13.83 18.85 0.93
#